data_AF-A0A0C2B5D8-F1
#
_entry.id   AF-A0A0C2B5D8-F1
#
_cell.length_a   1.000
_cell.length_b   1.000
_cell.length_c   1.000
_cell.angle_alpha   90.00
_cell.angle_beta   90.00
_cell.angle_gamma   90.00
#
_symmetry.space_group_name_H-M   'P 1'
#
loop_
_entity.id
_entity.type
_entity.pdbx_description
1 polymer ?
#
loop_
_entity_poly.entity_id
_entity_poly.type
_entity_poly.pdbx_seq_one_letter_code
_entity_poly.pdbx_strand_id
1 'polypeptide(L)'
;MRGTDLDVFERPYDGCGRCLLGVRRLSRMKLATSSPERQREDILTAASSVGSHITGWADDGEVSGATDPMTRPKLGPWLRDERGP
;
A
#
# COMPACT_ATOMS: atom_id res chain seq x y z
N MET A 1 -13.42 -21.78 -8.02
CA MET A 1 -12.72 -20.48 -8.02
C MET A 1 -11.25 -20.76 -7.81
N ARG A 2 -10.39 -20.49 -8.80
CA ARG A 2 -8.94 -20.53 -8.60
C ARG A 2 -8.62 -19.43 -7.59
N GLY A 3 -8.05 -19.80 -6.44
CA GLY A 3 -7.48 -18.82 -5.52
C GLY A 3 -6.44 -18.03 -6.30
N THR A 4 -6.75 -16.78 -6.60
CA THR A 4 -5.78 -15.83 -7.11
C THR A 4 -4.75 -15.67 -6.01
N ASP A 5 -3.54 -16.14 -6.28
CA ASP A 5 -2.39 -15.87 -5.44
C ASP A 5 -2.18 -14.35 -5.45
N LEU A 6 -2.68 -13.66 -4.42
CA LEU A 6 -2.71 -12.20 -4.37
C LEU A 6 -1.29 -11.61 -4.38
N ASP A 7 -0.30 -12.42 -4.02
CA ASP A 7 1.11 -12.06 -4.06
C ASP A 7 1.62 -11.81 -5.49
N VAL A 8 0.93 -12.30 -6.53
CA VAL A 8 1.25 -12.00 -7.94
C VAL A 8 0.98 -10.52 -8.30
N PHE A 9 0.13 -9.84 -7.52
CA PHE A 9 -0.13 -8.41 -7.67
C PHE A 9 0.83 -7.55 -6.87
N GLU A 10 1.85 -8.13 -6.25
CA GLU A 10 3.01 -7.43 -5.71
C GLU A 10 4.23 -7.77 -6.53
N ARG A 11 4.82 -6.78 -7.18
CA ARG A 11 6.03 -6.97 -7.98
C ARG A 11 6.83 -5.68 -8.06
N PRO A 12 8.17 -5.76 -8.21
CA PRO A 12 9.00 -4.57 -8.39
C PRO A 12 8.51 -3.70 -9.55
N TYR A 13 8.84 -2.41 -9.49
CA TYR A 13 8.56 -1.50 -10.58
C TYR A 13 9.13 -2.02 -11.91
N ASP A 14 8.24 -2.21 -12.88
CA ASP A 14 8.55 -2.75 -14.20
C ASP A 14 8.24 -1.75 -15.32
N GLY A 15 7.74 -0.56 -14.99
CA GLY A 15 7.40 0.47 -15.96
C GLY A 15 6.17 0.14 -16.83
N CYS A 16 5.32 -0.82 -16.45
CA CYS A 16 4.19 -1.24 -17.29
C CYS A 16 3.04 -0.21 -17.39
N GLY A 17 3.20 0.98 -16.79
CA GLY A 17 2.19 2.05 -16.76
C GLY A 17 1.02 1.78 -15.81
N ARG A 18 1.09 0.72 -14.99
CA ARG A 18 0.07 0.33 -14.01
C ARG A 18 0.68 -0.06 -12.66
N CYS A 19 1.79 0.60 -12.34
CA CYS A 19 2.51 0.50 -11.08
C CYS A 19 1.82 1.39 -10.05
N LEU A 20 1.38 0.82 -8.93
CA LEU A 20 0.72 1.54 -7.85
C LEU A 20 1.52 1.40 -6.55
N LEU A 21 1.40 2.42 -5.69
CA LEU A 21 1.89 2.36 -4.32
C LEU A 21 0.76 1.94 -3.39
N GLY A 22 0.95 0.86 -2.63
CA GLY A 22 0.02 0.46 -1.58
C GLY A 22 0.20 1.35 -0.34
N VAL A 23 -0.86 2.01 0.13
CA VAL A 23 -0.80 2.91 1.29
C VAL A 23 -1.73 2.42 2.38
N ARG A 24 -1.19 2.16 3.57
CA ARG A 24 -1.96 1.77 4.75
C ARG A 24 -1.63 2.71 5.89
N ARG A 25 -2.65 3.26 6.54
CA ARG A 25 -2.48 4.20 7.65
C ARG A 25 -3.39 3.82 8.80
N LEU A 26 -2.82 3.66 9.98
CA LEU A 26 -3.58 3.33 11.19
C LEU A 26 -3.28 4.35 12.28
N SER A 27 -4.33 4.97 12.83
CA SER A 27 -4.14 5.96 13.92
C SER A 27 -3.85 5.33 15.27
N ARG A 28 -4.20 4.06 15.45
CA ARG A 28 -3.84 3.27 16.62
C ARG A 28 -3.55 1.85 16.15
N MET A 29 -2.38 1.33 16.45
CA MET A 29 -2.02 -0.05 16.15
C MET A 29 -2.14 -0.86 17.43
N LYS A 30 -2.99 -1.87 17.45
CA LYS A 30 -3.02 -2.87 18.53
C LYS A 30 -2.65 -4.22 17.93
N LEU A 31 -1.81 -4.99 18.62
CA LEU A 31 -1.36 -6.33 18.21
C LEU A 31 -2.49 -7.30 17.85
N ALA A 32 -3.69 -7.11 18.41
CA ALA A 32 -4.86 -7.95 18.14
C ALA A 32 -5.70 -7.51 16.92
N THR A 33 -5.26 -6.52 16.13
CA THR A 33 -6.07 -5.96 15.04
C THR A 33 -5.70 -6.63 13.72
N SER A 34 -6.61 -7.38 13.12
CA SER A 34 -6.48 -7.95 11.76
C SER A 34 -6.71 -6.93 10.62
N SER A 35 -6.71 -5.64 10.97
CA SER A 35 -6.98 -4.55 10.04
C SER A 35 -5.87 -4.33 9.01
N PRO A 36 -4.56 -4.47 9.32
CA PRO A 36 -3.51 -4.30 8.33
C PRO A 36 -3.55 -5.37 7.22
N GLU A 37 -3.83 -6.62 7.58
CA GLU A 37 -3.87 -7.76 6.66
C GLU A 37 -5.10 -7.67 5.76
N ARG A 38 -6.28 -7.37 6.32
CA ARG A 38 -7.50 -7.13 5.52
C ARG A 38 -7.35 -5.94 4.58
N GLN A 39 -6.77 -4.83 5.05
CA GLN A 39 -6.49 -3.68 4.18
C GLN A 39 -5.55 -4.06 3.04
N ARG A 40 -4.57 -4.93 3.28
CA ARG A 40 -3.69 -5.45 2.21
C ARG A 40 -4.50 -6.24 1.19
N GLU A 41 -5.32 -7.18 1.64
CA GLU A 41 -6.16 -8.00 0.75
C GLU A 41 -7.11 -7.14 -0.10
N ASP A 42 -7.73 -6.13 0.51
CA ASP A 42 -8.61 -5.18 -0.20
C ASP A 42 -7.85 -4.37 -1.25
N ILE A 43 -6.65 -3.88 -0.92
CA ILE A 43 -5.80 -3.11 -1.85
C ILE A 43 -5.33 -4.00 -3.01
N LEU A 44 -4.90 -5.23 -2.74
CA LEU A 44 -4.47 -6.16 -3.79
C LEU A 44 -5.64 -6.57 -4.68
N THR A 45 -6.81 -6.81 -4.10
CA THR A 45 -8.03 -7.09 -4.86
C THR A 45 -8.39 -5.90 -5.76
N ALA A 46 -8.36 -4.68 -5.23
CA ALA A 46 -8.63 -3.48 -6.01
C ALA A 46 -7.61 -3.28 -7.15
N ALA A 47 -6.31 -3.42 -6.87
CA ALA A 47 -5.26 -3.32 -7.88
C ALA A 47 -5.43 -4.38 -8.99
N SER A 48 -5.75 -5.62 -8.60
CA SER A 48 -6.00 -6.72 -9.54
C SER A 48 -7.19 -6.42 -10.47
N SER A 49 -8.25 -5.80 -9.93
CA SER A 49 -9.48 -5.51 -10.68
C SER A 49 -9.27 -4.53 -11.85
N VAL A 50 -8.23 -3.71 -11.79
CA VAL A 50 -7.86 -2.75 -12.84
C VAL A 50 -6.63 -3.21 -13.65
N GLY A 51 -6.16 -4.44 -13.42
CA GLY A 51 -4.98 -4.98 -14.08
C GLY A 51 -3.69 -4.25 -13.71
N SER A 52 -3.62 -3.71 -12.50
CA SER A 52 -2.45 -3.05 -11.90
C SER A 52 -1.75 -3.96 -10.90
N HIS A 53 -0.60 -3.50 -10.40
CA HIS A 53 0.16 -4.17 -9.35
C HIS A 53 0.75 -3.15 -8.37
N ILE A 54 1.08 -3.62 -7.17
CA ILE A 54 1.71 -2.85 -6.11
C ILE A 54 3.23 -3.00 -6.23
N THR A 55 3.96 -1.88 -6.34
CA THR A 55 5.44 -1.87 -6.41
C THR A 55 6.13 -1.63 -5.08
N GLY A 56 5.38 -1.12 -4.11
CA GLY A 56 5.86 -0.89 -2.76
C GLY A 56 4.73 -0.57 -1.81
N TRP A 57 5.08 -0.53 -0.52
CA TRP A 57 4.14 -0.20 0.55
C TRP A 57 4.60 1.00 1.37
N ALA A 58 3.64 1.85 1.70
CA ALA A 58 3.76 2.93 2.67
C ALA A 58 2.85 2.62 3.87
N ASP A 59 3.45 1.99 4.90
CA ASP A 59 2.75 1.56 6.10
C ASP A 59 2.95 2.54 7.26
N ASP A 60 2.04 3.48 7.41
CA ASP A 60 2.03 4.50 8.45
C ASP A 60 1.23 4.03 9.67
N GLY A 61 1.91 3.34 10.59
CA GLY A 61 1.36 2.96 11.90
C GLY A 61 1.41 4.11 12.91
N GLU A 62 0.39 4.20 13.77
CA GLU A 62 0.25 5.23 14.80
C GLU A 62 0.22 6.68 14.26
N VAL A 63 -0.25 6.85 13.03
CA VAL A 63 -0.37 8.16 12.37
C VAL A 63 -1.83 8.61 12.32
N SER A 64 -2.09 9.84 12.76
CA SER A 64 -3.43 10.45 12.70
C SER A 64 -3.90 10.58 11.24
N GLY A 65 -5.20 10.37 11.01
CA GLY A 65 -5.81 10.67 9.72
C GLY A 65 -5.68 12.14 9.29
N ALA A 66 -5.51 13.05 10.25
CA ALA A 66 -5.32 14.48 10.02
C ALA A 66 -3.87 14.87 9.67
N THR A 67 -2.91 13.95 9.79
CA THR A 67 -1.50 14.22 9.44
C THR A 67 -1.37 14.42 7.93
N ASP A 68 -0.74 15.53 7.54
CA ASP A 68 -0.42 15.87 6.15
C ASP A 68 0.33 14.71 5.46
N PRO A 69 -0.20 14.15 4.36
CA PRO A 69 0.43 13.09 3.57
C PRO A 69 1.91 13.34 3.24
N MET A 70 2.30 14.59 2.93
CA MET A 70 3.66 14.94 2.54
C MET A 70 4.67 14.75 3.67
N THR A 71 4.19 14.84 4.92
CA THR A 71 5.02 14.73 6.14
C THR A 71 4.95 13.35 6.79
N ARG A 72 4.16 12.42 6.23
CA ARG A 72 4.03 11.09 6.82
C ARG A 72 5.34 10.30 6.72
N PRO A 73 5.72 9.54 7.76
CA PRO A 73 7.01 8.84 7.81
C PRO A 73 7.25 7.89 6.62
N LYS A 74 6.24 7.14 6.18
CA LYS A 74 6.38 6.17 5.09
C LYS A 74 5.85 6.69 3.77
N LEU A 75 4.71 7.37 3.75
CA LEU A 75 4.14 7.91 2.50
C LEU A 75 4.89 9.15 1.99
N GLY A 76 5.29 10.06 2.88
CA GLY A 76 5.87 11.35 2.51
C GLY A 76 7.08 11.26 1.57
N PRO A 77 8.07 10.39 1.81
CA PRO A 77 9.22 10.21 0.89
C PRO A 77 8.84 9.84 -0.55
N TRP A 78 7.77 9.05 -0.74
CA TRP A 78 7.28 8.73 -2.10
C TRP A 78 6.67 9.94 -2.79
N LEU A 79 5.93 10.77 -2.05
CA LEU A 79 5.29 11.96 -2.61
C LEU A 79 6.26 13.12 -2.86
N ARG A 80 7.39 13.12 -2.14
CA ARG A 80 8.46 14.12 -2.26
C ARG A 80 9.58 13.70 -3.22
N ASP A 81 9.40 12.59 -3.94
CA ASP A 81 10.39 12.04 -4.88
C ASP A 81 11.75 11.71 -4.23
N GLU A 82 11.74 11.45 -2.92
CA GLU A 82 12.92 11.02 -2.16
C GLU A 82 13.05 9.50 -2.14
N ARG A 83 11.97 8.81 -2.50
CA ARG A 83 11.90 7.37 -2.66
C ARG A 83 11.40 7.10 -4.07
N GLY A 84 12.29 6.54 -4.90
CA GLY A 84 12.02 6.23 -6.30
C GLY A 84 10.92 5.15 -6.46
N PRO A 85 10.45 4.95 -7.69
CA PRO A 85 9.40 3.97 -8.02
C PRO A 85 9.81 2.52 -7.74
#